data_AF-A0A197JWG4-F1
#
_entry.id   AF-A0A197JWG4-F1
#
_cell.length_a   1.000
_cell.length_b   1.000
_cell.length_c   1.000
_cell.angle_alpha   90.00
_cell.angle_beta   90.00
_cell.angle_gamma   90.00
#
_symmetry.space_group_name_H-M   'P 1'
#
loop_
_entity.id
_entity.type
_entity.pdbx_description
1 polymer ?
#
loop_
_entity_poly.entity_id
_entity_poly.type
_entity_poly.pdbx_seq_one_letter_code
_entity_poly.pdbx_strand_id
1 'polypeptide(L)'
;MSSKGVTVVLGAQWGDEGKGKLSDILSQEADVCARCQGGNNAGHTIVVGKTKYDFHMLPSGLVNENCTSVVAAHLRFGPLDLFFDPLCFSNLLPCFFLTLRPFIATSSILPGLDCTGRLFVSDRAHLVFDIHQTIDGLKELELGRGR
;
A
#
# COMPACT_ATOMS: atom_id res chain seq x y z
N MET A 1 -16.05 -25.43 -3.61
CA MET A 1 -14.83 -25.86 -2.90
C MET A 1 -13.76 -24.83 -3.22
N SER A 2 -13.50 -23.86 -2.33
CA SER A 2 -12.31 -23.02 -2.50
C SER A 2 -11.10 -23.92 -2.29
N SER A 3 -10.28 -24.12 -3.33
CA SER A 3 -9.08 -24.95 -3.22
C SER A 3 -8.11 -24.27 -2.28
N LYS A 4 -7.79 -24.91 -1.15
CA LYS A 4 -6.72 -24.45 -0.25
C LYS A 4 -5.42 -24.38 -1.05
N GLY A 5 -4.92 -23.17 -1.29
CA GLY A 5 -3.77 -22.93 -2.15
C GLY A 5 -3.43 -21.46 -2.26
N VAL A 6 -2.40 -21.16 -3.05
CA VAL A 6 -1.94 -19.79 -3.29
C VAL A 6 -2.30 -19.42 -4.72
N THR A 7 -3.14 -18.39 -4.88
CA THR A 7 -3.47 -17.80 -6.18
C THR A 7 -2.61 -16.56 -6.39
N VAL A 8 -1.99 -16.43 -7.56
CA VAL A 8 -1.11 -15.30 -7.89
C VAL A 8 -1.67 -14.54 -9.09
N VAL A 9 -1.82 -13.22 -8.94
CA VAL A 9 -2.18 -12.30 -10.03
C VAL A 9 -0.90 -11.61 -10.51
N LEU A 10 -0.47 -11.91 -11.73
CA LEU A 10 0.74 -11.33 -12.35
C LEU A 10 0.39 -10.58 -13.63
N GLY A 11 1.16 -9.52 -13.92
CA GLY A 11 1.09 -8.82 -15.20
C GLY A 11 1.85 -9.61 -16.25
N ALA A 12 1.26 -9.75 -17.44
CA ALA A 12 1.87 -10.43 -18.56
C ALA A 12 2.56 -9.48 -19.54
N GLN A 13 2.41 -8.16 -19.34
CA GLN A 13 2.90 -7.11 -20.24
C GLN A 13 3.69 -6.06 -19.43
N TRP A 14 3.60 -4.78 -19.82
CA TRP A 14 4.30 -3.65 -19.21
C TRP A 14 3.39 -2.77 -18.34
N GLY A 15 2.54 -3.39 -17.52
CA GLY A 15 1.69 -2.65 -16.59
C GLY A 15 0.29 -2.33 -17.13
N ASP A 16 -0.53 -1.74 -16.26
CA ASP A 16 -1.90 -1.29 -16.54
C ASP A 16 -2.86 -2.33 -17.16
N GLU A 17 -2.61 -3.63 -16.95
CA GLU A 17 -3.46 -4.71 -17.46
C GLU A 17 -4.76 -4.90 -16.65
N GLY A 18 -5.05 -4.04 -15.68
CA GLY A 18 -6.24 -4.15 -14.83
C GLY A 18 -6.12 -5.16 -13.68
N LYS A 19 -4.90 -5.53 -13.27
CA LYS A 19 -4.60 -6.48 -12.18
C LYS A 19 -5.32 -6.16 -10.87
N GLY A 20 -5.45 -4.87 -10.53
CA GLY A 20 -6.13 -4.44 -9.31
C GLY A 20 -7.60 -4.87 -9.27
N LYS A 21 -8.31 -4.80 -10.41
CA LYS A 21 -9.71 -5.25 -10.50
C LYS A 21 -9.83 -6.76 -10.33
N LEU A 22 -8.93 -7.53 -10.93
CA LEU A 22 -8.91 -8.99 -10.76
C LEU A 22 -8.56 -9.37 -9.32
N SER A 23 -7.59 -8.69 -8.71
CA SER A 23 -7.20 -8.89 -7.32
C SER A 23 -8.36 -8.58 -6.36
N ASP A 24 -9.13 -7.52 -6.60
CA ASP A 24 -10.34 -7.19 -5.85
C ASP A 24 -11.37 -8.33 -5.89
N ILE A 25 -11.72 -8.81 -7.09
CA ILE A 25 -12.64 -9.92 -7.29
C ILE A 25 -12.18 -11.19 -6.55
N LEU A 26 -10.91 -11.57 -6.72
CA LEU A 26 -10.37 -12.78 -6.09
C LEU A 26 -10.23 -12.65 -4.57
N SER A 27 -10.04 -11.43 -4.06
CA SER A 27 -9.92 -11.19 -2.62
C SER A 27 -11.22 -11.36 -1.85
N GLN A 28 -12.38 -11.40 -2.52
CA GLN A 28 -13.68 -11.67 -1.89
C GLN A 28 -13.76 -13.09 -1.30
N GLU A 29 -13.05 -14.04 -1.88
CA GLU A 29 -13.02 -15.44 -1.45
C GLU A 29 -11.71 -15.84 -0.76
N ALA A 30 -10.77 -14.90 -0.60
CA ALA A 30 -9.45 -15.15 -0.03
C ALA A 30 -9.41 -14.84 1.46
N ASP A 31 -8.84 -15.75 2.26
CA ASP A 31 -8.56 -15.52 3.68
C ASP A 31 -7.43 -14.47 3.87
N VAL A 32 -6.47 -14.44 2.93
CA VAL A 32 -5.30 -13.57 2.98
C VAL A 32 -5.03 -12.95 1.61
N CYS A 33 -4.82 -11.63 1.58
CA CYS A 33 -4.41 -10.88 0.40
C CYS A 33 -3.04 -10.24 0.66
N ALA A 34 -2.02 -10.66 -0.08
CA ALA A 34 -0.65 -10.23 0.16
C ALA A 34 -0.06 -9.52 -1.05
N ARG A 35 0.67 -8.43 -0.79
CA ARG A 35 1.50 -7.75 -1.78
C ARG A 35 2.97 -8.07 -1.58
N CYS A 36 3.57 -8.79 -2.53
CA CYS A 36 4.93 -9.29 -2.44
C CYS A 36 6.01 -8.36 -3.03
N GLN A 37 5.65 -7.47 -3.96
CA GLN A 37 6.61 -6.62 -4.67
C GLN A 37 6.03 -5.23 -5.00
N GLY A 38 6.93 -4.36 -5.44
CA GLY A 38 6.65 -3.00 -5.89
C GLY A 38 6.73 -1.99 -4.76
N GLY A 39 6.13 -0.84 -5.02
CA GLY A 39 5.95 0.27 -4.08
C GLY A 39 4.69 1.04 -4.47
N ASN A 40 4.64 2.34 -4.21
CA ASN A 40 3.48 3.20 -4.49
C ASN A 40 3.25 3.50 -5.98
N ASN A 41 4.06 2.91 -6.87
CA ASN A 41 3.99 3.09 -8.31
C ASN A 41 2.83 2.34 -8.97
N ALA A 42 2.23 1.36 -8.28
CA ALA A 42 0.98 0.77 -8.71
C ALA A 42 -0.17 1.51 -8.03
N GLY A 43 -1.28 1.70 -8.75
CA GLY A 43 -2.51 2.24 -8.21
C GLY A 43 -3.69 1.44 -8.75
N HIS A 44 -4.68 1.19 -7.91
CA HIS A 44 -5.98 0.74 -8.38
C HIS A 44 -7.08 1.38 -7.55
N THR A 45 -8.10 1.86 -8.25
CA THR A 45 -9.29 2.39 -7.61
C THR A 45 -10.28 1.26 -7.39
N ILE A 46 -10.85 1.17 -6.19
CA ILE A 46 -12.03 0.35 -5.90
C ILE A 46 -13.20 1.28 -5.55
N VAL A 47 -14.39 0.98 -6.07
CA VAL A 47 -15.62 1.71 -5.73
C VAL A 47 -16.55 0.77 -4.99
N VAL A 48 -16.82 1.07 -3.72
CA VAL A 48 -17.76 0.30 -2.87
C VAL A 48 -18.97 1.18 -2.59
N GLY A 49 -20.11 0.84 -3.19
CA GLY A 49 -21.32 1.65 -3.11
C GLY A 49 -21.11 3.05 -3.70
N LYS A 50 -21.08 4.08 -2.84
CA LYS A 50 -20.84 5.49 -3.23
C LYS A 50 -19.43 5.99 -2.91
N THR A 51 -18.60 5.15 -2.30
CA THR A 51 -17.27 5.54 -1.84
C THR A 51 -16.21 5.00 -2.79
N LYS A 52 -15.31 5.89 -3.21
CA LYS A 52 -14.16 5.57 -4.06
C LYS A 52 -12.91 5.50 -3.18
N TYR A 53 -12.16 4.42 -3.29
CA TYR A 53 -10.89 4.19 -2.60
C TYR A 53 -9.77 4.06 -3.62
N ASP A 54 -8.72 4.86 -3.46
CA ASP A 54 -7.54 4.81 -4.34
C ASP A 54 -6.40 4.07 -3.62
N PHE A 55 -6.22 2.80 -3.96
CA PHE A 55 -5.24 1.92 -3.33
C PHE A 55 -3.91 1.92 -4.09
N HIS A 56 -2.91 2.58 -3.50
CA HIS A 56 -1.55 2.62 -4.04
C HIS A 56 -0.60 1.60 -3.40
N MET A 57 -0.74 1.37 -2.09
CA MET A 57 0.15 0.50 -1.33
C MET A 57 -0.58 -0.72 -0.76
N LEU A 58 -1.78 -0.49 -0.22
CA LEU A 58 -2.53 -1.50 0.47
C LEU A 58 -3.10 -2.56 -0.51
N PRO A 59 -3.16 -3.84 -0.10
CA PRO A 59 -3.80 -4.87 -0.90
C PRO A 59 -5.31 -4.62 -1.06
N SER A 60 -5.88 -5.03 -2.20
CA SER A 60 -7.33 -4.91 -2.49
C SER A 60 -8.20 -5.63 -1.44
N GLY A 61 -7.67 -6.69 -0.83
CA GLY A 61 -8.37 -7.48 0.17
C GLY A 61 -8.76 -6.70 1.43
N LEU A 62 -8.26 -5.49 1.65
CA LEU A 62 -8.67 -4.68 2.80
C LEU A 62 -10.18 -4.35 2.77
N VAL A 63 -10.77 -4.31 1.56
CA VAL A 63 -12.20 -4.11 1.31
C VAL A 63 -13.05 -5.26 1.83
N ASN A 64 -12.51 -6.47 1.88
CA ASN A 64 -13.18 -7.63 2.46
C ASN A 64 -12.87 -7.70 3.97
N GLU A 65 -13.90 -7.57 4.81
CA GLU A 65 -13.75 -7.61 6.27
C GLU A 65 -13.16 -8.93 6.79
N ASN A 66 -13.40 -10.04 6.08
CA ASN A 66 -12.90 -11.36 6.44
C ASN A 66 -11.48 -11.63 5.95
N CYS A 67 -10.92 -10.75 5.12
CA CYS A 67 -9.60 -10.93 4.53
C CYS A 67 -8.52 -10.21 5.35
N THR A 68 -7.43 -10.93 5.64
CA THR A 68 -6.23 -10.35 6.23
C THR A 68 -5.32 -9.80 5.13
N SER A 69 -4.95 -8.53 5.24
CA SER A 69 -4.08 -7.84 4.28
C SER A 69 -2.63 -7.81 4.75
N VAL A 70 -1.71 -8.21 3.89
CA VAL A 70 -0.26 -8.23 4.19
C VAL A 70 0.53 -7.42 3.17
N VAL A 71 1.35 -6.49 3.66
CA VAL A 71 2.32 -5.74 2.86
C VAL A 71 3.72 -6.28 3.15
N ALA A 72 4.28 -7.03 2.21
CA ALA A 72 5.65 -7.53 2.27
C ALA A 72 6.65 -6.71 1.43
N ALA A 73 6.14 -5.76 0.64
CA ALA A 73 6.90 -4.92 -0.28
C ALA A 73 7.43 -3.63 0.38
N HIS A 74 8.09 -2.77 -0.41
CA HIS A 74 8.72 -1.54 0.07
C HIS A 74 7.68 -0.53 0.54
N LEU A 75 7.87 0.02 1.74
CA LEU A 75 7.01 1.07 2.26
C LEU A 75 7.62 2.43 1.97
N ARG A 76 6.85 3.37 1.41
CA ARG A 76 7.30 4.76 1.30
C ARG A 76 7.19 5.44 2.66
N PHE A 77 8.22 6.19 3.03
CA PHE A 77 8.28 6.96 4.26
C PHE A 77 8.68 8.40 3.93
N GLY A 78 7.71 9.32 3.97
CA GLY A 78 7.91 10.74 3.70
C GLY A 78 7.02 11.64 4.57
N PRO A 79 7.36 12.94 4.70
CA PRO A 79 6.62 13.94 5.47
C PRO A 79 5.23 14.24 4.88
N LEU A 80 4.98 13.93 3.60
CA LEU A 80 3.65 14.01 2.99
C LEU A 80 2.76 12.79 3.32
N ASP A 81 3.38 11.63 3.60
CA ASP A 81 2.67 10.41 4.03
C ASP A 81 2.41 10.44 5.56
N LEU A 82 3.14 11.28 6.30
CA LEU A 82 2.74 11.81 7.60
C LEU A 82 1.72 12.94 7.38
N PHE A 83 0.44 12.61 7.27
CA PHE A 83 -0.56 13.57 7.70
C PHE A 83 -0.32 13.84 9.19
N PHE A 84 0.26 15.01 9.46
CA PHE A 84 0.70 15.51 10.76
C PHE A 84 -0.46 15.47 11.77
N ASP A 85 -0.40 14.53 12.72
CA ASP A 85 -1.02 14.74 14.03
C ASP A 85 0.00 15.52 14.88
N PRO A 86 -0.29 16.78 15.25
CA PRO A 86 0.65 17.64 16.00
C PRO A 86 1.00 17.12 17.41
N LEU A 87 0.37 16.06 17.92
CA LEU A 87 0.72 15.44 19.21
C LEU A 87 2.00 14.60 19.20
N CYS A 88 2.52 14.20 18.03
CA CYS A 88 3.66 13.27 17.94
C CYS A 88 5.05 13.93 18.05
N PHE A 89 5.12 15.26 18.12
CA PHE A 89 6.37 16.00 17.93
C PHE A 89 7.38 15.91 19.09
N SER A 90 7.01 15.41 20.27
CA SER A 90 7.92 15.41 21.44
C SER A 90 8.81 14.18 21.58
N ASN A 91 8.60 13.12 20.80
CA ASN A 91 9.39 11.89 20.92
C ASN A 91 9.76 11.36 19.53
N LEU A 92 10.95 11.71 19.04
CA LEU A 92 11.46 11.33 17.72
C LEU A 92 11.84 9.84 17.61
N LEU A 93 11.97 9.15 18.75
CA LEU A 93 12.45 7.76 18.83
C LEU A 93 11.35 6.67 18.79
N PRO A 94 10.11 6.87 19.32
CA PRO A 94 9.03 5.90 19.18
C PRO A 94 8.27 5.98 17.85
N CYS A 95 8.45 7.06 17.07
CA CYS A 95 7.78 7.23 15.78
C CYS A 95 8.10 6.12 14.76
N PHE A 96 9.24 5.44 14.91
CA PHE A 96 9.63 4.30 14.06
C PHE A 96 8.75 3.05 14.30
N PHE A 97 8.21 2.88 15.50
CA PHE A 97 7.30 1.77 15.85
C PHE A 97 5.82 2.15 15.78
N LEU A 98 5.50 3.45 15.87
CA LEU A 98 4.13 3.96 15.82
C LEU A 98 3.67 4.34 14.41
N THR A 99 4.50 4.28 13.37
CA THR A 99 4.12 4.72 12.00
C THR A 99 3.04 3.84 11.35
N LEU A 100 2.71 2.70 11.94
CA LEU A 100 1.55 1.92 11.53
C LEU A 100 0.23 2.47 12.10
N ARG A 101 0.24 3.26 13.20
CA ARG A 101 -0.98 3.86 13.77
C ARG A 101 -1.56 5.04 12.97
N PRO A 102 -0.79 5.96 12.37
CA PRO A 102 -1.39 7.02 11.53
C PRO A 102 -1.95 6.50 10.20
N PHE A 103 -1.54 5.31 9.73
CA PHE A 103 -2.23 4.58 8.65
C PHE A 103 -3.58 3.98 9.10
N ILE A 104 -3.71 3.68 10.40
CA ILE A 104 -4.90 3.07 11.04
C ILE A 104 -5.89 4.14 11.56
N ALA A 105 -5.44 5.40 11.76
CA ALA A 105 -6.26 6.46 12.38
C ALA A 105 -6.80 7.52 11.41
N THR A 106 -6.53 7.43 10.10
CA THR A 106 -7.12 8.37 9.12
C THR A 106 -8.42 7.81 8.56
N SER A 107 -9.49 8.00 9.33
CA SER A 107 -10.90 7.93 8.91
C SER A 107 -11.23 8.78 7.67
N SER A 108 -10.29 9.59 7.19
CA SER A 108 -10.37 10.44 6.00
C SER A 108 -9.94 9.76 4.69
N ILE A 109 -9.05 8.75 4.71
CA ILE A 109 -8.52 8.12 3.49
C ILE A 109 -9.34 6.88 3.10
N LEU A 110 -9.87 6.16 4.08
CA LEU A 110 -10.71 4.98 3.88
C LEU A 110 -11.97 5.05 4.77
N PRO A 111 -12.91 5.98 4.50
CA PRO A 111 -14.10 6.14 5.33
C PRO A 111 -14.91 4.83 5.39
N GLY A 112 -14.96 4.20 6.57
CA GLY A 112 -15.75 2.99 6.83
C GLY A 112 -14.99 1.66 6.75
N LEU A 113 -13.67 1.65 6.55
CA LEU A 113 -12.86 0.43 6.54
C LEU A 113 -12.08 0.26 7.85
N ASP A 114 -12.47 -0.73 8.66
CA ASP A 114 -11.71 -1.08 9.86
C ASP A 114 -10.48 -1.92 9.50
N CYS A 115 -9.30 -1.33 9.65
CA CYS A 115 -8.03 -1.99 9.36
C CYS A 115 -7.42 -2.68 10.59
N THR A 116 -8.02 -2.51 11.77
CA THR A 116 -7.46 -2.92 13.05
C THR A 116 -7.34 -4.43 13.14
N GLY A 117 -6.12 -4.93 13.39
CA GLY A 117 -5.86 -6.37 13.52
C GLY A 117 -5.90 -7.17 12.21
N ARG A 118 -6.11 -6.52 11.06
CA ARG A 118 -6.20 -7.18 9.74
C ARG A 118 -5.13 -6.72 8.75
N LEU A 119 -4.47 -5.59 9.01
CA LEU A 119 -3.38 -5.09 8.19
C LEU A 119 -2.02 -5.37 8.86
N PHE A 120 -1.19 -6.16 8.20
CA PHE A 120 0.16 -6.49 8.66
C PHE A 120 1.20 -5.97 7.67
N VAL A 121 2.30 -5.43 8.20
CA VAL A 121 3.46 -5.00 7.42
C VAL A 121 4.65 -5.84 7.86
N SER A 122 5.39 -6.36 6.88
CA SER A 122 6.60 -7.14 7.13
C SER A 122 7.66 -6.30 7.83
N ASP A 123 8.29 -6.83 8.87
CA ASP A 123 9.44 -6.23 9.55
C ASP A 123 10.68 -6.13 8.66
N ARG A 124 10.70 -6.86 7.54
CA ARG A 124 11.76 -6.86 6.52
C ARG A 124 11.41 -5.99 5.30
N ALA A 125 10.28 -5.29 5.32
CA ALA A 125 9.94 -4.33 4.29
C ALA A 125 10.97 -3.19 4.29
N HIS A 126 11.55 -2.92 3.13
CA HIS A 126 12.49 -1.81 2.98
C HIS A 126 11.74 -0.46 2.96
N LEU A 127 12.38 0.58 3.48
CA LEU A 127 11.81 1.92 3.53
C LEU A 127 12.32 2.78 2.36
N VAL A 128 11.39 3.35 1.60
CA VAL A 128 11.67 4.31 0.53
C VAL A 128 11.46 5.72 1.09
N PHE A 129 12.56 6.34 1.52
CA PHE A 129 12.61 7.74 1.92
C PHE A 129 12.51 8.73 0.75
N ASP A 130 12.14 9.98 1.04
CA ASP A 130 12.10 11.10 0.08
C ASP A 130 13.41 11.32 -0.69
N ILE A 131 14.56 11.07 -0.04
CA ILE A 131 15.86 11.20 -0.69
C ILE A 131 15.97 10.26 -1.90
N HIS A 132 15.36 9.08 -1.86
CA HIS A 132 15.36 8.16 -3.00
C HIS A 132 14.62 8.76 -4.19
N GLN A 133 13.50 9.45 -3.96
CA GLN A 133 12.75 10.10 -5.04
C GLN A 133 13.50 11.29 -5.62
N THR A 134 14.19 12.05 -4.74
CA THR A 134 15.00 13.19 -5.17
C THR A 134 16.16 12.70 -6.04
N ILE A 135 16.86 11.64 -5.61
CA ILE A 135 17.96 11.03 -6.37
C ILE A 135 17.45 10.45 -7.70
N ASP A 136 16.30 9.77 -7.69
CA ASP A 136 15.66 9.22 -8.90
C ASP A 136 15.38 10.32 -9.93
N GLY A 137 14.74 11.42 -9.50
CA GLY A 137 14.47 12.57 -10.35
C GLY A 137 15.75 13.26 -10.86
N LEU A 138 16.78 13.40 -10.03
CA LEU A 138 18.07 13.95 -10.46
C LEU A 138 18.75 13.05 -11.49
N LYS A 139 18.64 11.72 -11.35
CA LYS A 139 19.23 10.77 -12.30
C LYS A 139 18.56 10.84 -13.67
N GLU A 140 17.23 10.95 -13.70
CA GLU A 140 16.49 11.17 -14.94
C GLU A 140 16.90 12.48 -15.63
N LEU A 141 17.16 13.55 -14.86
CA LEU A 141 17.66 14.82 -15.41
C LEU A 141 19.08 14.70 -16.01
N GLU A 142 19.96 13.92 -15.38
CA GLU A 142 21.30 13.64 -15.92
C GLU A 142 21.22 12.86 -17.24
N LEU A 143 20.37 11.82 -17.28
CA LEU A 143 20.19 10.96 -18.45
C LEU A 143 19.44 11.67 -19.58
N GLY A 144 18.53 12.59 -19.24
CA GLY A 144 17.80 13.42 -20.20
C GLY A 144 18.69 14.42 -20.96
N ARG A 145 19.91 14.70 -20.48
CA ARG A 145 20.92 15.48 -21.22
C ARG A 145 21.75 14.64 -22.19
N GLY A 146 21.47 13.34 -22.30
CA GLY A 146 22.07 12.42 -23.26
C GLY A 146 21.29 12.31 -24.58
N ARG A 147 21.05 13.44 -25.26
CA ARG A 147 20.83 13.57 -26.71
C ARG A 147 21.31 14.94 -27.18
#